data_AF-A0A3N5QMY8-F1
#
_entry.id   AF-A0A3N5QMY8-F1
#
_cell.length_a   1.000
_cell.length_b   1.000
_cell.length_c   1.000
_cell.angle_alpha   90.00
_cell.angle_beta   90.00
_cell.angle_gamma   90.00
#
_symmetry.space_group_name_H-M   'P 1'
#
loop_
_entity.id
_entity.type
_entity.pdbx_description
1 polymer ?
#
loop_
_entity_poly.entity_id
_entity_poly.type
_entity_poly.pdbx_seq_one_letter_code
_entity_poly.pdbx_strand_id
1 'polypeptide(L)'
;MKSLISIVVIAAGILFLSGCTEETNITAPETNYTSGPNWITLPEREGSMVENIIAKTRNINGSSGGEIIIDFNYNGGPHGEVKVIAKLLFRAGSFSGTKAITMTIDDVNGTITYSPSMNFNKDAELYVKLEGLNLYGINPNNVDFSYHDPSGTFGPVDYKEIIVDIPSGILELKEGKIPHFSRYGFSR
;
A
#
# COMPACT_ATOMS: atom_id res chain seq x y z
N MET A 1 -82.15 14.20 -12.60
CA MET A 1 -82.46 14.92 -11.35
C MET A 1 -82.39 13.93 -10.19
N LYS A 2 -81.60 14.25 -9.15
CA LYS A 2 -81.77 13.99 -7.69
C LYS A 2 -82.79 12.89 -7.30
N SER A 3 -82.56 11.92 -6.41
CA SER A 3 -81.80 11.90 -5.15
C SER A 3 -81.99 10.54 -4.45
N LEU A 4 -80.93 10.08 -3.75
CA LEU A 4 -80.82 9.33 -2.47
C LEU A 4 -81.89 8.32 -2.03
N ILE A 5 -81.41 7.15 -1.58
CA ILE A 5 -81.67 6.39 -0.32
C ILE A 5 -80.82 5.10 -0.45
N SER A 6 -80.32 4.35 0.55
CA SER A 6 -79.81 4.52 1.91
C SER A 6 -79.59 3.07 2.45
N ILE A 7 -78.54 2.85 3.25
CA ILE A 7 -78.37 1.79 4.28
C ILE A 7 -77.89 0.36 3.85
N VAL A 8 -77.02 -0.20 4.72
CA VAL A 8 -76.83 -1.63 5.12
C VAL A 8 -75.60 -2.31 4.47
N VAL A 9 -74.60 -2.95 5.13
CA VAL A 9 -74.21 -3.29 6.52
C VAL A 9 -72.88 -4.09 6.46
N ILE A 10 -72.02 -3.94 7.48
CA ILE A 10 -71.18 -4.96 8.18
C ILE A 10 -70.36 -5.94 7.32
N ALA A 11 -69.03 -5.76 7.23
CA ALA A 11 -67.97 -6.32 8.10
C ALA A 11 -67.69 -7.84 7.94
N ALA A 12 -66.48 -8.14 7.46
CA ALA A 12 -65.62 -9.31 7.73
C ALA A 12 -64.56 -9.27 6.60
N GLY A 13 -63.29 -8.96 6.86
CA GLY A 13 -62.41 -9.78 7.66
C GLY A 13 -61.70 -10.78 6.74
N ILE A 14 -60.60 -10.38 6.11
CA ILE A 14 -59.45 -11.27 5.86
C ILE A 14 -58.17 -10.44 6.00
N LEU A 15 -57.45 -10.70 7.10
CA LEU A 15 -56.02 -10.39 7.22
C LEU A 15 -55.27 -11.42 6.39
N PHE A 16 -54.85 -11.04 5.18
CA PHE A 16 -53.84 -11.80 4.45
C PHE A 16 -52.46 -11.39 4.98
N LEU A 17 -51.92 -12.22 5.88
CA LEU A 17 -50.51 -12.26 6.21
C LEU A 17 -49.75 -12.86 5.02
N SER A 18 -49.39 -12.02 4.04
CA SER A 18 -48.35 -12.35 3.08
C SER A 18 -47.00 -11.86 3.64
N GLY A 19 -46.45 -12.61 4.59
CA GLY A 19 -45.03 -12.53 4.89
C GLY A 19 -44.27 -13.16 3.74
N CYS A 20 -43.63 -12.34 2.91
CA CYS A 20 -42.60 -12.81 2.01
C CYS A 20 -41.45 -13.35 2.88
N THR A 21 -41.27 -14.66 2.89
CA THR A 21 -39.98 -15.26 3.25
C THR A 21 -39.02 -14.93 2.12
N GLU A 22 -38.31 -13.83 2.25
CA GLU A 22 -37.06 -13.66 1.52
C GLU A 22 -36.01 -14.53 2.21
N GLU A 23 -35.93 -15.81 1.80
CA GLU A 23 -34.65 -16.52 1.87
C GLU A 23 -33.71 -15.88 0.86
N THR A 24 -33.13 -14.75 1.25
CA THR A 24 -31.91 -14.29 0.61
C THR A 24 -30.79 -15.15 1.18
N ASN A 25 -30.58 -16.32 0.55
CA ASN A 25 -29.26 -16.90 0.47
C ASN A 25 -28.40 -15.92 -0.35
N ILE A 26 -27.97 -14.84 0.31
CA ILE A 26 -26.87 -14.02 -0.15
C ILE A 26 -25.64 -14.84 0.18
N THR A 27 -25.32 -15.83 -0.66
CA THR A 27 -23.92 -16.06 -0.94
C THR A 27 -23.41 -14.75 -1.52
N ALA A 28 -22.87 -13.90 -0.65
CA ALA A 28 -22.02 -12.81 -1.09
C ALA A 28 -21.03 -13.44 -2.09
N PRO A 29 -20.74 -12.80 -3.23
CA PRO A 29 -19.66 -13.29 -4.04
C PRO A 29 -18.45 -13.39 -3.12
N GLU A 30 -17.86 -14.58 -3.03
CA GLU A 30 -16.49 -14.75 -2.55
C GLU A 30 -15.64 -13.87 -3.45
N THR A 31 -15.56 -12.61 -3.06
CA THR A 31 -14.53 -11.71 -3.49
C THR A 31 -13.30 -12.36 -2.91
N ASN A 32 -12.58 -13.08 -3.78
CA ASN A 32 -11.20 -13.44 -3.58
C ASN A 32 -10.42 -12.13 -3.42
N TYR A 33 -10.60 -11.44 -2.30
CA TYR A 33 -9.62 -10.53 -1.77
C TYR A 33 -8.48 -11.45 -1.38
N THR A 34 -7.57 -11.68 -2.31
CA THR A 34 -6.20 -12.03 -1.95
C THR A 34 -5.78 -10.93 -0.97
N SER A 35 -5.74 -11.27 0.32
CA SER A 35 -5.26 -10.36 1.36
C SER A 35 -3.93 -9.79 0.86
N GLY A 36 -3.84 -8.46 0.73
CA GLY A 36 -2.63 -7.80 0.24
C GLY A 36 -1.39 -8.18 1.06
N PRO A 37 -0.19 -7.75 0.64
CA PRO A 37 1.03 -8.12 1.33
C PRO A 37 0.96 -7.72 2.81
N ASN A 38 1.39 -8.63 3.68
CA ASN A 38 1.50 -8.38 5.10
C ASN A 38 2.75 -7.53 5.36
N TRP A 39 2.60 -6.22 5.22
CA TRP A 39 3.70 -5.27 5.33
C TRP A 39 4.33 -5.27 6.71
N ILE A 40 5.65 -5.11 6.75
CA ILE A 40 6.36 -4.83 8.00
C ILE A 40 6.14 -3.35 8.36
N THR A 41 5.69 -3.10 9.58
CA THR A 41 5.36 -1.76 10.08
C THR A 41 6.58 -1.06 10.67
N LEU A 42 6.63 0.27 10.51
CA LEU A 42 7.54 1.12 11.25
C LEU A 42 6.99 1.38 12.67
N PRO A 43 7.84 1.58 13.67
CA PRO A 43 7.41 2.05 14.97
C PRO A 43 6.75 3.42 14.91
N GLU A 44 5.77 3.65 15.80
CA GLU A 44 5.14 4.95 15.93
C GLU A 44 6.16 6.03 16.32
N ARG A 45 6.00 7.22 15.76
CA ARG A 45 6.83 8.38 16.08
C ARG A 45 6.46 8.93 17.46
N GLU A 46 7.47 9.22 18.27
CA GLU A 46 7.25 9.86 19.57
C GLU A 46 6.91 11.36 19.42
N GLY A 47 5.92 11.81 20.19
CA GLY A 47 5.49 13.21 20.29
C GLY A 47 4.31 13.58 19.39
N SER A 48 3.60 14.65 19.73
CA SER A 48 2.54 15.20 18.88
C SER A 48 3.17 15.87 17.65
N MET A 49 2.94 15.32 16.46
CA MET A 49 3.37 15.92 15.21
C MET A 49 2.19 16.17 14.26
N VAL A 50 2.33 17.23 13.47
CA VAL A 50 1.55 17.45 12.25
C VAL A 50 1.89 16.31 11.27
N GLU A 51 0.88 15.74 10.61
CA GLU A 51 1.04 14.77 9.52
C GLU A 51 1.96 15.37 8.44
N ASN A 52 3.23 14.97 8.45
CA ASN A 52 4.20 15.42 7.46
C ASN A 52 4.33 14.35 6.39
N ILE A 53 3.91 14.67 5.17
CA ILE A 53 4.15 13.82 4.01
C ILE A 53 5.66 13.75 3.78
N ILE A 54 6.23 12.56 3.88
CA ILE A 54 7.64 12.32 3.58
C ILE A 54 7.78 12.09 2.09
N ALA A 55 8.01 13.16 1.33
CA ALA A 55 8.14 13.09 -0.12
C ALA A 55 9.30 13.92 -0.65
N LYS A 56 9.81 13.51 -1.82
CA LYS A 56 10.80 14.25 -2.58
C LYS A 56 10.47 14.19 -4.05
N THR A 57 10.72 15.28 -4.77
CA THR A 57 10.54 15.35 -6.23
C THR A 57 11.87 15.71 -6.91
N ARG A 58 12.16 15.06 -8.04
CA ARG A 58 13.32 15.34 -8.90
C ARG A 58 12.90 15.30 -10.37
N ASN A 59 13.36 16.28 -11.16
CA ASN A 59 13.30 16.19 -12.61
C ASN A 59 14.42 15.27 -13.12
N ILE A 60 14.07 14.15 -13.74
CA ILE A 60 15.00 13.15 -14.25
C ILE A 60 14.80 12.98 -15.75
N ASN A 61 15.88 13.05 -16.51
CA ASN A 61 15.88 12.76 -17.94
C ASN A 61 16.20 11.27 -18.15
N GLY A 62 15.23 10.51 -18.64
CA GLY A 62 15.37 9.06 -18.78
C GLY A 62 16.42 8.63 -19.81
N SER A 63 16.84 9.49 -20.74
CA SER A 63 17.96 9.19 -21.65
C SER A 63 19.32 9.27 -20.96
N SER A 64 19.44 10.12 -19.94
CA SER A 64 20.68 10.30 -19.16
C SER A 64 20.69 9.45 -17.89
N GLY A 65 19.51 9.07 -17.38
CA GLY A 65 19.35 8.47 -16.07
C GLY A 65 19.35 9.51 -14.94
N GLY A 66 19.49 9.04 -13.71
CA GLY A 66 19.51 9.88 -12.53
C GLY A 66 19.02 9.15 -11.30
N GLU A 67 19.00 9.82 -10.16
CA GLU A 67 18.56 9.21 -8.90
C GLU A 67 17.71 10.16 -8.07
N ILE A 68 16.91 9.55 -7.20
CA ILE A 68 16.16 10.22 -6.15
C ILE A 68 16.40 9.48 -4.84
N ILE A 69 16.68 10.24 -3.79
CA ILE A 69 17.04 9.72 -2.46
C ILE A 69 16.24 10.43 -1.39
N ILE A 70 15.54 9.66 -0.55
CA ILE A 70 15.02 10.10 0.74
C ILE A 70 15.91 9.48 1.83
N ASP A 71 16.30 10.31 2.81
CA ASP A 71 17.00 9.92 4.03
C ASP A 71 16.35 10.73 5.15
N PHE A 72 15.59 10.07 6.02
CA PHE A 72 14.93 10.71 7.16
C PHE A 72 15.00 9.81 8.38
N ASN A 73 14.91 10.44 9.55
CA ASN A 73 14.82 9.77 10.84
C ASN A 73 13.78 10.43 11.73
N TYR A 74 13.39 9.72 12.77
CA TYR A 74 12.56 10.25 13.85
C TYR A 74 12.77 9.44 15.13
N ASN A 75 12.46 10.06 16.28
CA ASN A 75 12.51 9.37 17.57
C ASN A 75 11.36 8.38 17.70
N GLY A 76 11.67 7.15 18.07
CA GLY A 76 10.68 6.10 18.28
C GLY A 76 11.27 4.70 18.24
N GLY A 77 10.40 3.71 18.45
CA GLY A 77 10.77 2.30 18.40
C GLY A 77 11.68 1.83 19.55
N PRO A 78 11.98 0.52 19.58
CA PRO A 78 12.75 -0.09 20.67
C PRO A 78 14.23 0.36 20.72
N HIS A 79 14.71 1.01 19.66
CA HIS A 79 16.09 1.50 19.54
C HIS A 79 16.21 3.02 19.72
N GLY A 80 15.11 3.72 20.03
CA GLY A 80 15.07 5.17 20.29
C GLY A 80 15.09 6.06 19.04
N GLU A 81 15.56 5.57 17.91
CA GLU A 81 15.49 6.24 16.61
C GLU A 81 15.08 5.24 15.53
N VAL A 82 14.18 5.67 14.64
CA VAL A 82 13.86 4.98 13.39
C VAL A 82 14.47 5.75 12.24
N LYS A 83 15.20 5.05 11.37
CA LYS A 83 15.80 5.63 10.16
C LYS A 83 15.29 4.94 8.91
N VAL A 84 15.01 5.73 7.88
CA VAL A 84 14.57 5.24 6.58
C VAL A 84 15.39 5.91 5.48
N ILE A 85 16.08 5.07 4.71
CA ILE A 85 16.81 5.47 3.52
C ILE A 85 16.20 4.75 2.32
N ALA A 86 15.76 5.51 1.33
CA ALA A 86 15.24 4.97 0.08
C ALA A 86 15.93 5.67 -1.09
N LYS A 87 16.55 4.89 -1.98
CA LYS A 87 17.24 5.39 -3.17
C LYS A 87 16.73 4.64 -4.39
N LEU A 88 16.20 5.38 -5.36
CA LEU A 88 15.84 4.85 -6.67
C LEU A 88 16.77 5.41 -7.74
N LEU A 89 17.41 4.51 -8.48
CA LEU A 89 18.37 4.81 -9.54
C LEU A 89 17.82 4.41 -10.91
N PHE A 90 17.82 5.36 -11.83
CA PHE A 90 17.51 5.14 -13.24
C PHE A 90 18.80 5.10 -14.05
N ARG A 91 18.96 4.04 -14.85
CA ARG A 91 20.04 3.97 -15.83
C ARG A 91 19.64 4.72 -17.10
N ALA A 92 20.64 5.10 -17.90
CA ALA A 92 20.40 5.71 -19.20
C ALA A 92 19.52 4.80 -20.08
N GLY A 93 18.43 5.37 -20.60
CA GLY A 93 17.43 4.69 -21.41
C GLY A 93 16.30 4.01 -20.63
N SER A 94 16.20 4.17 -19.30
CA SER A 94 15.09 3.59 -18.52
C SER A 94 13.72 4.13 -18.96
N PHE A 95 13.62 5.37 -19.44
CA PHE A 95 12.41 5.94 -20.03
C PHE A 95 12.73 7.10 -20.98
N SER A 96 11.71 7.63 -21.66
CA SER A 96 11.87 8.73 -22.62
C SER A 96 11.52 10.10 -22.02
N GLY A 97 12.32 11.11 -22.38
CA GLY A 97 12.10 12.51 -22.00
C GLY A 97 12.48 12.83 -20.56
N THR A 98 12.11 14.03 -20.10
CA THR A 98 12.28 14.46 -18.71
C THR A 98 10.96 14.37 -17.97
N LYS A 99 10.98 13.81 -16.76
CA LYS A 99 9.80 13.64 -15.90
C LYS A 99 10.10 14.17 -14.50
N ALA A 100 9.12 14.81 -13.88
CA ALA A 100 9.13 15.14 -12.45
C ALA A 100 8.73 13.88 -11.67
N ILE A 101 9.71 13.15 -11.16
CA ILE A 101 9.51 11.93 -10.39
C ILE A 101 9.38 12.30 -8.92
N THR A 102 8.29 11.87 -8.29
CA THR A 102 8.10 11.98 -6.83
C THR A 102 8.21 10.62 -6.19
N MET A 103 8.97 10.53 -5.11
CA MET A 103 9.04 9.38 -4.20
C MET A 103 8.37 9.80 -2.89
N THR A 104 7.49 8.97 -2.35
CA THR A 104 6.78 9.20 -1.08
C THR A 104 6.90 7.97 -0.19
N ILE A 105 7.21 8.19 1.08
CA ILE A 105 7.27 7.14 2.11
C ILE A 105 6.01 7.20 2.97
N ASP A 106 5.38 6.05 3.16
CA ASP A 106 4.37 5.79 4.18
C ASP A 106 5.07 5.58 5.54
N ASP A 107 4.78 6.42 6.52
CA ASP A 107 5.40 6.34 7.85
C ASP A 107 4.80 5.26 8.75
N VAL A 108 3.75 4.57 8.29
CA VAL A 108 3.19 3.40 8.99
C VAL A 108 3.87 2.11 8.56
N ASN A 109 3.98 1.85 7.26
CA ASN A 109 4.49 0.58 6.74
C ASN A 109 5.88 0.69 6.09
N GLY A 110 6.48 1.89 6.06
CA GLY A 110 7.72 2.13 5.34
C GLY A 110 7.61 1.88 3.84
N THR A 111 6.37 1.78 3.33
CA THR A 111 6.14 1.50 1.91
C THR A 111 6.46 2.74 1.08
N ILE A 112 6.99 2.50 -0.11
CA ILE A 112 7.47 3.53 -1.02
C ILE A 112 6.52 3.57 -2.20
N THR A 113 5.99 4.76 -2.49
CA THR A 113 5.16 5.01 -3.67
C THR A 113 5.79 6.06 -4.56
N TYR A 114 5.43 6.02 -5.84
CA TYR A 114 6.02 6.88 -6.85
C TYR A 114 4.97 7.52 -7.73
N SER A 115 5.26 8.72 -8.23
CA SER A 115 4.45 9.38 -9.26
C SER A 115 5.35 10.06 -10.32
N PRO A 116 4.86 10.25 -11.55
CA PRO A 116 3.57 9.77 -12.10
C PRO A 116 3.55 8.25 -12.28
N SER A 117 2.44 7.63 -12.69
CA SER A 117 2.45 6.21 -13.08
C SER A 117 3.28 6.00 -14.35
N MET A 118 4.18 5.02 -14.35
CA MET A 118 5.10 4.76 -15.45
C MET A 118 5.51 3.28 -15.52
N ASN A 119 5.80 2.81 -16.72
CA ASN A 119 6.54 1.58 -17.00
C ASN A 119 7.91 1.97 -17.58
N PHE A 120 8.94 1.17 -17.32
CA PHE A 120 10.30 1.45 -17.77
C PHE A 120 10.72 0.49 -18.89
N ASN A 121 11.55 1.01 -19.81
CA ASN A 121 12.22 0.19 -20.83
C ASN A 121 13.36 -0.64 -20.23
N LYS A 122 13.92 -0.16 -19.10
CA LYS A 122 14.91 -0.84 -18.27
C LYS A 122 14.56 -0.59 -16.82
N ASP A 123 14.52 -1.65 -16.03
CA ASP A 123 14.22 -1.58 -14.60
C ASP A 123 15.04 -0.50 -13.91
N ALA A 124 14.38 0.26 -13.04
CA ALA A 124 15.07 1.09 -12.08
C ALA A 124 15.59 0.21 -10.92
N GLU A 125 16.64 0.68 -10.26
CA GLU A 125 17.32 -0.05 -9.20
C GLU A 125 17.00 0.61 -7.86
N LEU A 126 16.37 -0.13 -6.96
CA LEU A 126 15.94 0.33 -5.65
C LEU A 126 16.84 -0.21 -4.55
N TYR A 127 17.23 0.69 -3.66
CA TYR A 127 17.83 0.39 -2.38
C TYR A 127 16.93 0.94 -1.29
N VAL A 128 16.67 0.13 -0.28
CA VAL A 128 15.91 0.52 0.91
C VAL A 128 16.66 0.07 2.14
N LYS A 129 16.80 0.93 3.14
CA LYS A 129 17.29 0.57 4.46
C LYS A 129 16.38 1.15 5.51
N LEU A 130 15.86 0.28 6.37
CA LEU A 130 15.08 0.61 7.55
C LEU A 130 15.90 0.20 8.78
N GLU A 131 16.02 1.09 9.74
CA GLU A 131 16.72 0.83 11.02
C GLU A 131 15.81 1.21 12.19
N GLY A 132 16.05 0.60 13.36
CA GLY A 132 15.29 0.90 14.57
C GLY A 132 13.94 0.21 14.67
N LEU A 133 13.71 -0.82 13.87
CA LEU A 133 12.44 -1.55 13.83
C LEU A 133 12.28 -2.50 15.02
N ASN A 134 11.03 -2.76 15.41
CA ASN A 134 10.71 -3.90 16.27
C ASN A 134 10.52 -5.16 15.41
N LEU A 135 11.56 -5.99 15.32
CA LEU A 135 11.52 -7.24 14.55
C LEU A 135 11.31 -8.48 15.44
N TYR A 136 10.91 -8.32 16.71
CA TYR A 136 10.68 -9.45 17.60
C TYR A 136 9.62 -10.41 17.03
N GLY A 137 9.95 -11.70 17.00
CA GLY A 137 9.07 -12.74 16.47
C GLY A 137 9.01 -12.82 14.94
N ILE A 138 9.75 -11.99 14.20
CA ILE A 138 9.91 -12.15 12.75
C ILE A 138 10.89 -13.29 12.47
N ASN A 139 10.49 -14.19 11.58
CA ASN A 139 11.41 -15.16 10.98
C ASN A 139 12.12 -14.50 9.78
N PRO A 140 13.44 -14.32 9.81
CA PRO A 140 14.20 -13.71 8.71
C PRO A 140 13.97 -14.38 7.35
N ASN A 141 13.74 -15.70 7.34
CA ASN A 141 13.56 -16.46 6.10
C ASN A 141 12.20 -16.23 5.43
N ASN A 142 11.26 -15.59 6.13
CA ASN A 142 9.94 -15.26 5.59
C ASN A 142 9.86 -13.80 5.13
N VAL A 143 10.88 -12.98 5.43
CA VAL A 143 10.90 -11.59 4.98
C VAL A 143 11.15 -11.55 3.49
N ASP A 144 10.31 -10.81 2.78
CA ASP A 144 10.43 -10.60 1.35
C ASP A 144 10.24 -9.11 1.00
N PHE A 145 10.41 -8.76 -0.26
CA PHE A 145 10.12 -7.43 -0.79
C PHE A 145 9.10 -7.54 -1.92
N SER A 146 7.96 -6.87 -1.75
CA SER A 146 6.82 -7.03 -2.64
C SER A 146 6.34 -5.68 -3.16
N TYR A 147 5.62 -5.71 -4.27
CA TYR A 147 4.87 -4.57 -4.76
C TYR A 147 3.37 -4.79 -4.62
N HIS A 148 2.62 -3.70 -4.55
CA HIS A 148 1.17 -3.66 -4.66
C HIS A 148 0.80 -2.52 -5.61
N ASP A 149 0.19 -2.85 -6.73
CA ASP A 149 -0.21 -1.89 -7.74
C ASP A 149 -1.60 -1.30 -7.45
N PRO A 150 -1.98 -0.18 -8.11
CA PRO A 150 -3.29 0.44 -7.91
C PRO A 150 -4.49 -0.41 -8.38
N SER A 151 -4.26 -1.49 -9.15
CA SER A 151 -5.33 -2.41 -9.58
C SER A 151 -5.68 -3.45 -8.51
N GLY A 152 -4.90 -3.51 -7.42
CA GLY A 152 -5.03 -4.51 -6.37
C GLY A 152 -4.14 -5.74 -6.57
N THR A 153 -3.34 -5.76 -7.65
CA THR A 153 -2.38 -6.86 -7.88
C THR A 153 -1.15 -6.63 -7.03
N PHE A 154 -0.66 -7.67 -6.37
CA PHE A 154 0.62 -7.65 -5.68
C PHE A 154 1.47 -8.83 -6.11
N GLY A 155 2.78 -8.68 -6.01
CA GLY A 155 3.72 -9.69 -6.46
C GLY A 155 5.13 -9.49 -5.90
N PRO A 156 6.01 -10.48 -6.10
CA PRO A 156 7.39 -10.39 -5.67
C PRO A 156 8.15 -9.36 -6.51
N VAL A 157 9.21 -8.81 -5.92
CA VAL A 157 10.20 -7.98 -6.62
C VAL A 157 11.46 -8.80 -6.80
N ASP A 158 12.05 -8.78 -8.00
CA ASP A 158 13.39 -9.34 -8.19
C ASP A 158 14.42 -8.48 -7.46
N TYR A 159 15.31 -9.08 -6.67
CA TYR A 159 16.40 -8.39 -5.99
C TYR A 159 17.64 -9.26 -5.88
N LYS A 160 18.75 -8.64 -5.47
CA LYS A 160 20.00 -9.35 -5.22
C LYS A 160 20.07 -9.92 -3.81
N GLU A 161 19.70 -9.11 -2.82
CA GLU A 161 19.84 -9.46 -1.41
C GLU A 161 18.84 -8.69 -0.56
N ILE A 162 18.28 -9.40 0.43
CA ILE A 162 17.62 -8.81 1.60
C ILE A 162 18.47 -9.16 2.81
N ILE A 163 18.79 -8.15 3.62
CA ILE A 163 19.42 -8.31 4.93
C ILE A 163 18.37 -8.10 6.00
N VAL A 164 18.30 -9.03 6.94
CA VAL A 164 17.46 -8.96 8.14
C VAL A 164 18.35 -9.13 9.36
N ASP A 165 18.52 -8.06 10.13
CA ASP A 165 19.20 -8.09 11.43
C ASP A 165 18.17 -7.82 12.52
N ILE A 166 17.70 -8.91 13.14
CA ILE A 166 16.67 -8.86 14.18
C ILE A 166 17.16 -8.11 15.43
N PRO A 167 18.36 -8.41 16.01
CA PRO A 167 18.87 -7.68 17.17
C PRO A 167 18.99 -6.17 16.97
N SER A 168 19.41 -5.71 15.79
CA SER A 168 19.60 -4.29 15.51
C SER A 168 18.36 -3.60 14.92
N GLY A 169 17.30 -4.36 14.64
CA GLY A 169 16.07 -3.83 14.03
C GLY A 169 16.28 -3.33 12.60
N ILE A 170 17.11 -4.01 11.80
CA ILE A 170 17.47 -3.57 10.44
C ILE A 170 16.85 -4.47 9.38
N LEU A 171 16.27 -3.82 8.37
CA LEU A 171 15.92 -4.40 7.07
C LEU A 171 16.62 -3.63 5.96
N GLU A 172 17.30 -4.33 5.06
CA GLU A 172 17.96 -3.72 3.91
C GLU A 172 17.64 -4.50 2.63
N LEU A 173 17.23 -3.78 1.59
CA LEU A 173 17.06 -4.28 0.24
C LEU A 173 18.19 -3.76 -0.63
N LYS A 174 18.87 -4.66 -1.33
CA LYS A 174 19.91 -4.30 -2.32
C LYS A 174 19.49 -4.70 -3.72
N GLU A 175 19.66 -3.75 -4.65
CA GLU A 175 19.47 -3.94 -6.09
C GLU A 175 18.07 -4.49 -6.44
N GLY A 176 17.02 -3.96 -5.82
CA GLY A 176 15.63 -4.30 -6.19
C GLY A 176 15.29 -3.78 -7.58
N LYS A 177 14.74 -4.63 -8.45
CA LYS A 177 14.38 -4.28 -9.82
C LYS A 177 12.95 -3.76 -9.89
N ILE A 178 12.82 -2.52 -10.33
CA ILE A 178 11.54 -1.80 -10.39
C ILE A 178 11.18 -1.60 -11.86
N PRO A 179 10.31 -2.44 -12.46
CA PRO A 179 9.94 -2.35 -13.88
C PRO A 179 8.87 -1.28 -14.16
N HIS A 180 8.13 -0.88 -13.13
CA HIS A 180 7.08 0.12 -13.20
C HIS A 180 6.95 0.84 -11.85
N PHE A 181 6.10 1.85 -11.77
CA PHE A 181 5.76 2.47 -10.50
C PHE A 181 4.53 1.80 -9.87
N SER A 182 4.61 1.62 -8.55
CA SER A 182 3.62 0.97 -7.67
C SER A 182 3.97 1.31 -6.23
N ARG A 183 3.27 0.72 -5.26
CA ARG A 183 3.70 0.70 -3.86
C ARG A 183 4.67 -0.46 -3.65
N TYR A 184 5.77 -0.24 -2.96
CA TYR A 184 6.80 -1.24 -2.67
C TYR A 184 7.11 -1.29 -1.19
N GLY A 185 7.42 -2.44 -0.62
CA GLY A 185 7.81 -2.54 0.79
C GLY A 185 8.21 -3.94 1.22
N PHE A 186 8.74 -4.05 2.44
CA PHE A 186 9.03 -5.34 3.06
C PHE A 186 7.74 -6.02 3.53
N SER A 187 7.63 -7.33 3.32
CA SER A 187 6.50 -8.17 3.71
C SER A 187 6.96 -9.42 4.48
N ARG A 188 6.05 -10.13 5.16
CA ARG A 188 6.34 -11.34 5.95
C ARG A 188 5.16 -12.31 6.12
#